data_AF-A0AAW2TZY4-F1
#
_entry.id   AF-A0AAW2TZY4-F1
#
_cell.length_a   1.000
_cell.length_b   1.000
_cell.length_c   1.000
_cell.angle_alpha   90.00
_cell.angle_beta   90.00
_cell.angle_gamma   90.00
#
_symmetry.space_group_name_H-M   'P 1'
#
loop_
_entity.id
_entity.type
_entity.pdbx_description
1 polymer ?
#
loop_
_entity_poly.entity_id
_entity_poly.type
_entity_poly.pdbx_seq_one_letter_code
_entity_poly.pdbx_strand_id
1 'polypeptide(L)'
;MDTQNNVDVKNQPTKIRFEYDDDEEAGTLEEVATESSNLEEDTAMCEPEDSFAAGMIRPAPIITSILTHISVQDGLVLPDKASLYLTAIEDADYKEDKIEFWNNVYGFDMSCIRKQSIMEPLVDTVEQNQIVTNCQLLKTMDISKMTAGDASFTAPFKLVAERDDYIHALVAYFDVSFTKCHKLMGFSTGPKSRATHWKQTVLYLEDVLSICQGEAVIGTLTVAPNKKNPRDVDITLKYSLNGRHCQASRTQYYRMR
;
A
#
# COMPACT_ATOMS: atom_id res chain seq x y z
N MET A 1 -18.09 3.98 75.40
CA MET A 1 -16.95 4.66 74.79
C MET A 1 -16.60 3.83 73.56
N ASP A 2 -17.40 4.01 72.51
CA ASP A 2 -17.10 4.86 71.34
C ASP A 2 -16.18 4.06 70.40
N THR A 3 -16.45 3.83 69.11
CA THR A 3 -17.30 4.55 68.14
C THR A 3 -17.55 3.67 66.91
N GLN A 4 -18.67 3.93 66.21
CA GLN A 4 -19.11 3.33 64.94
C GLN A 4 -18.27 3.68 63.70
N ASN A 5 -18.41 2.86 62.64
CA ASN A 5 -18.89 3.19 61.27
C ASN A 5 -18.36 2.12 60.26
N ASN A 6 -19.16 1.25 59.62
CA ASN A 6 -20.08 1.44 58.46
C ASN A 6 -19.41 2.29 57.35
N VAL A 7 -19.22 1.90 56.08
CA VAL A 7 -19.98 1.14 55.07
C VAL A 7 -18.96 0.79 53.95
N ASP A 8 -19.08 -0.35 53.23
CA ASP A 8 -19.25 -0.35 51.76
C ASP A 8 -19.18 -1.74 51.12
N VAL A 9 -20.26 -2.02 50.37
CA VAL A 9 -20.51 -3.21 49.59
C VAL A 9 -19.67 -3.14 48.31
N LYS A 10 -18.60 -3.94 48.22
CA LYS A 10 -17.92 -4.16 46.93
C LYS A 10 -18.66 -5.24 46.15
N ASN A 11 -19.51 -4.76 45.25
CA ASN A 11 -20.11 -5.49 44.14
C ASN A 11 -18.99 -6.14 43.31
N GLN A 12 -18.83 -7.46 43.43
CA GLN A 12 -17.92 -8.21 42.55
C GLN A 12 -18.50 -8.19 41.12
N PRO A 13 -17.71 -7.86 40.08
CA PRO A 13 -18.18 -7.98 38.72
C PRO A 13 -18.36 -9.47 38.39
N THR A 14 -19.59 -9.82 38.04
CA THR A 14 -19.96 -11.14 37.53
C THR A 14 -19.14 -11.42 36.27
N LYS A 15 -18.31 -12.48 36.29
CA LYS A 15 -17.65 -13.00 35.09
C LYS A 15 -18.72 -13.37 34.05
N ILE A 16 -18.69 -12.73 32.89
CA ILE A 16 -19.39 -13.23 31.71
C ILE A 16 -18.58 -14.43 31.22
N ARG A 17 -19.19 -15.63 31.31
CA ARG A 17 -18.65 -16.89 30.82
C ARG A 17 -18.96 -16.97 29.32
N PHE A 18 -17.93 -16.89 28.48
CA PHE A 18 -18.03 -17.40 27.11
C PHE A 18 -17.62 -18.87 27.15
N GLU A 19 -18.60 -19.77 27.03
CA GLU A 19 -18.35 -21.18 26.79
C GLU A 19 -17.94 -21.33 25.32
N TYR A 20 -16.71 -21.76 25.11
CA TYR A 20 -16.36 -22.53 23.92
C TYR A 20 -16.04 -23.93 24.43
N ASP A 21 -16.96 -24.84 24.18
CA ASP A 21 -16.67 -26.28 24.23
C ASP A 21 -15.71 -26.55 23.08
N ASP A 22 -14.49 -26.97 23.39
CA ASP A 22 -13.91 -28.18 22.82
C ASP A 22 -12.67 -28.57 23.65
N ASP A 23 -12.74 -29.79 24.13
CA ASP A 23 -11.90 -30.45 25.12
C ASP A 23 -10.48 -30.81 24.63
N GLU A 24 -9.54 -30.78 25.60
CA GLU A 24 -8.29 -31.56 25.76
C GLU A 24 -7.12 -31.36 24.75
N GLU A 25 -5.86 -31.08 25.13
CA GLU A 25 -5.09 -31.38 26.34
C GLU A 25 -4.25 -30.17 26.82
N ALA A 26 -4.27 -29.88 28.12
CA ALA A 26 -3.42 -28.88 28.76
C ALA A 26 -2.24 -29.55 29.50
N GLY A 27 -1.02 -29.28 29.03
CA GLY A 27 0.18 -29.38 29.87
C GLY A 27 0.29 -28.13 30.75
N THR A 28 0.40 -28.32 32.07
CA THR A 28 0.61 -27.24 33.04
C THR A 28 1.97 -26.57 32.85
N LEU A 29 1.97 -25.28 32.51
CA LEU A 29 3.08 -24.37 32.79
C LEU A 29 2.53 -23.22 33.64
N GLU A 30 3.08 -23.06 34.84
CA GLU A 30 2.85 -21.89 35.69
C GLU A 30 3.40 -20.65 35.00
N GLU A 31 2.52 -19.71 34.64
CA GLU A 31 2.93 -18.41 34.16
C GLU A 31 3.13 -17.48 35.37
N VAL A 32 4.39 -17.20 35.69
CA VAL A 32 4.79 -16.17 36.64
C VAL A 32 4.39 -14.83 36.03
N ALA A 33 3.48 -14.11 36.68
CA ALA A 33 3.09 -12.76 36.29
C ALA A 33 4.34 -11.85 36.32
N THR A 34 4.92 -11.58 35.16
CA THR A 34 5.83 -10.45 34.99
C THR A 34 5.00 -9.18 34.96
N GLU A 35 5.36 -8.26 35.86
CA GLU A 35 4.79 -6.93 36.00
C GLU A 35 4.53 -6.29 34.63
N SER A 36 3.27 -5.90 34.41
CA SER A 36 2.84 -5.10 33.28
C SER A 36 3.59 -3.77 33.29
N SER A 37 4.61 -3.65 32.44
CA SER A 37 5.14 -2.35 32.05
C SER A 37 4.07 -1.63 31.21
N ASN A 38 3.94 -0.32 31.42
CA ASN A 38 2.99 0.57 30.74
C ASN A 38 3.28 0.75 29.23
N LEU A 39 3.52 -0.33 28.48
CA LEU A 39 3.90 -0.33 27.06
C LEU A 39 2.78 0.17 26.12
N GLU A 40 1.54 0.27 26.60
CA GLU A 40 0.39 0.67 25.78
C GLU A 40 0.38 2.17 25.44
N GLU A 41 1.06 3.03 26.22
CA GLU A 41 1.16 4.48 25.92
C GLU A 41 2.36 4.84 25.04
N ASP A 42 3.36 3.96 24.90
CA ASP A 42 4.60 4.23 24.16
C ASP A 42 4.63 3.62 22.75
N THR A 43 3.62 2.85 22.34
CA THR A 43 3.59 2.18 21.03
C THR A 43 2.44 2.67 20.16
N ALA A 44 2.76 3.22 18.98
CA ALA A 44 1.76 3.47 17.94
C ALA A 44 1.74 2.34 16.92
N MET A 45 0.58 1.71 16.78
CA MET A 45 0.24 0.92 15.62
C MET A 45 -0.49 1.82 14.63
N CYS A 46 0.11 2.06 13.47
CA CYS A 46 -0.56 2.75 12.36
C CYS A 46 -0.96 1.72 11.32
N GLU A 47 -2.26 1.51 11.15
CA GLU A 47 -2.76 0.80 9.96
C GLU A 47 -2.72 1.77 8.77
N PRO A 48 -2.10 1.40 7.63
CA PRO A 48 -2.18 2.23 6.43
C PRO A 48 -3.60 2.12 5.84
N GLU A 49 -4.37 3.20 5.77
CA GLU A 49 -5.75 3.13 5.25
C GLU A 49 -5.85 2.91 3.71
N ASP A 50 -6.79 2.05 3.31
CA ASP A 50 -7.60 1.91 2.06
C ASP A 50 -7.02 1.95 0.63
N SER A 51 -5.75 2.22 0.38
CA SER A 51 -5.07 1.87 -0.91
C SER A 51 -3.69 2.51 -0.98
N PHE A 52 -2.85 1.98 -1.86
CA PHE A 52 -1.50 2.45 -2.23
C PHE A 52 -1.15 3.91 -1.92
N ALA A 53 -1.98 4.88 -2.34
CA ALA A 53 -1.68 6.29 -2.11
C ALA A 53 -2.36 6.87 -0.86
N ALA A 54 -3.51 6.35 -0.44
CA ALA A 54 -4.14 6.80 0.79
C ALA A 54 -3.31 6.39 2.01
N GLY A 55 -2.82 5.15 2.08
CA GLY A 55 -2.08 4.64 3.23
C GLY A 55 -0.62 5.06 3.28
N MET A 56 0.07 5.15 2.13
CA MET A 56 1.52 5.45 2.09
C MET A 56 1.88 6.90 1.73
N ILE A 57 0.99 7.64 1.07
CA ILE A 57 1.23 9.06 0.71
C ILE A 57 0.41 10.01 1.60
N ARG A 58 -0.68 9.55 2.23
CA ARG A 58 -1.39 10.31 3.30
C ARG A 58 -0.97 10.03 4.76
N PRO A 59 0.25 9.55 5.12
CA PRO A 59 0.73 9.64 6.49
C PRO A 59 0.71 11.05 7.09
N ALA A 60 0.78 12.08 6.25
CA ALA A 60 1.15 13.42 6.70
C ALA A 60 0.24 14.04 7.78
N PRO A 61 -1.09 13.78 7.89
CA PRO A 61 -1.87 14.27 9.02
C PRO A 61 -1.93 13.25 10.16
N ILE A 62 -2.17 11.96 9.87
CA ILE A 62 -2.38 10.92 10.90
C ILE A 62 -1.05 10.51 11.53
N ILE A 63 -0.03 10.17 10.74
CA ILE A 63 1.31 9.84 11.25
C ILE A 63 1.99 11.06 11.85
N THR A 64 1.84 12.28 11.29
CA THR A 64 2.36 13.47 11.98
C THR A 64 1.60 13.75 13.28
N SER A 65 0.27 13.56 13.34
CA SER A 65 -0.52 13.70 14.57
C SER A 65 -0.10 12.65 15.61
N ILE A 66 0.08 11.40 15.19
CA ILE A 66 0.55 10.30 16.04
C ILE A 66 1.99 10.57 16.51
N LEU A 67 2.92 10.95 15.63
CA LEU A 67 4.31 11.30 15.98
C LEU A 67 4.41 12.56 16.87
N THR A 68 3.51 13.53 16.71
CA THR A 68 3.45 14.70 17.59
C THR A 68 2.82 14.39 18.94
N HIS A 69 1.85 13.48 19.01
CA HIS A 69 1.27 13.02 20.28
C HIS A 69 2.16 12.00 21.01
N ILE A 70 2.96 11.21 20.27
CA ILE A 70 3.93 10.22 20.77
C ILE A 70 5.32 10.83 20.93
N SER A 71 5.42 12.17 21.07
CA SER A 71 6.61 12.82 21.61
C SER A 71 6.79 12.55 23.13
N VAL A 72 6.65 11.30 23.52
CA VAL A 72 7.28 10.70 24.70
C VAL A 72 8.65 10.21 24.20
N GLN A 73 9.72 10.48 24.93
CA GLN A 73 11.11 10.41 24.44
C GLN A 73 11.63 9.04 23.94
N ASP A 74 10.79 7.99 23.85
CA ASP A 74 11.17 6.65 23.35
C ASP A 74 10.03 5.91 22.60
N GLY A 75 9.06 6.64 22.04
CA GLY A 75 7.91 6.03 21.37
C GLY A 75 8.25 5.16 20.14
N LEU A 76 7.65 3.96 20.07
CA LEU A 76 7.85 3.00 18.99
C LEU A 76 6.73 3.12 17.94
N VAL A 77 7.10 3.40 16.68
CA VAL A 77 6.17 3.40 15.55
C VAL A 77 6.28 2.10 14.78
N LEU A 78 5.14 1.42 14.62
CA LEU A 78 5.00 0.18 13.87
C LEU A 78 3.87 0.30 12.83
N PRO A 79 4.09 -0.12 11.58
CA PRO A 79 5.37 -0.53 11.00
C PRO A 79 6.39 0.62 10.99
N ASP A 80 7.68 0.32 11.07
CA ASP A 80 8.74 1.33 11.04
C ASP A 80 9.28 1.60 9.63
N LYS A 81 9.09 0.66 8.71
CA LYS A 81 9.53 0.81 7.31
C LYS A 81 8.46 0.43 6.31
N ALA A 82 8.41 1.23 5.25
CA ALA A 82 7.58 1.02 4.08
C ALA A 82 8.44 1.11 2.82
N SER A 83 8.33 0.13 1.92
CA SER A 83 9.06 0.07 0.66
C SER A 83 8.10 -0.03 -0.50
N LEU A 84 8.26 0.87 -1.47
CA LEU A 84 7.41 0.98 -2.63
C LEU A 84 8.06 0.33 -3.85
N TYR A 85 7.31 -0.51 -4.56
CA TYR A 85 7.76 -1.24 -5.73
C TYR A 85 6.90 -0.96 -6.96
N LEU A 86 7.49 -1.21 -8.12
CA LEU A 86 6.87 -1.10 -9.43
C LEU A 86 7.20 -2.32 -10.29
N THR A 87 6.23 -2.81 -11.05
CA THR A 87 6.40 -3.83 -12.08
C THR A 87 5.47 -3.53 -13.27
N ALA A 88 5.60 -4.25 -14.39
CA ALA A 88 4.75 -4.09 -15.56
C ALA A 88 3.96 -5.37 -15.84
N ILE A 89 2.73 -5.20 -16.34
CA ILE A 89 1.81 -6.32 -16.57
C ILE A 89 1.22 -6.33 -17.98
N GLU A 90 0.85 -7.52 -18.40
CA GLU A 90 -0.07 -7.81 -19.49
C GLU A 90 -1.50 -7.86 -18.90
N ASP A 91 -2.45 -7.16 -19.53
CA ASP A 91 -3.80 -7.01 -19.00
C ASP A 91 -4.80 -6.56 -20.11
N ALA A 92 -4.68 -7.15 -21.30
CA ALA A 92 -5.44 -6.77 -22.49
C ALA A 92 -6.95 -6.85 -22.27
N ASP A 93 -7.43 -7.99 -21.76
CA ASP A 93 -8.86 -8.26 -21.62
C ASP A 93 -9.53 -7.26 -20.65
N TYR A 94 -8.89 -6.99 -19.50
CA TYR A 94 -9.43 -6.06 -18.52
C TYR A 94 -9.34 -4.60 -18.99
N LYS A 95 -8.28 -4.24 -19.74
CA LYS A 95 -8.18 -2.92 -20.39
C LYS A 95 -9.30 -2.74 -21.41
N GLU A 96 -9.62 -3.76 -22.20
CA GLU A 96 -10.72 -3.71 -23.16
C GLU A 96 -12.05 -3.43 -22.44
N ASP A 97 -12.34 -4.20 -21.39
CA ASP A 97 -13.60 -4.09 -20.64
C ASP A 97 -13.76 -2.80 -19.83
N LYS A 98 -12.67 -2.26 -19.26
CA LYS A 98 -12.75 -1.07 -18.37
C LYS A 98 -12.43 0.25 -19.05
N ILE A 99 -11.59 0.23 -20.07
CA ILE A 99 -11.11 1.44 -20.74
C ILE A 99 -11.65 1.52 -22.16
N GLU A 100 -11.44 0.49 -22.99
CA GLU A 100 -11.81 0.55 -24.41
C GLU A 100 -13.32 0.40 -24.65
N PHE A 101 -14.07 -0.18 -23.71
CA PHE A 101 -15.54 -0.20 -23.69
C PHE A 101 -16.16 1.17 -24.01
N TRP A 102 -15.56 2.24 -23.49
CA TRP A 102 -16.04 3.61 -23.70
C TRP A 102 -15.91 4.12 -25.13
N ASN A 103 -15.14 3.46 -26.00
CA ASN A 103 -15.09 3.82 -27.42
C ASN A 103 -16.42 3.56 -28.13
N ASN A 104 -17.18 2.55 -27.68
CA ASN A 104 -18.42 2.17 -28.31
C ASN A 104 -19.40 1.54 -27.31
N VAL A 105 -20.12 2.40 -26.61
CA VAL A 105 -21.16 2.00 -25.68
C VAL A 105 -22.47 1.84 -26.46
N TYR A 106 -22.74 0.64 -26.96
CA TYR A 106 -23.96 0.31 -27.72
C TYR A 106 -24.20 1.19 -28.97
N GLY A 107 -23.14 1.55 -29.69
CA GLY A 107 -23.18 2.41 -30.87
C GLY A 107 -22.84 3.88 -30.59
N PHE A 108 -22.68 4.27 -29.32
CA PHE A 108 -22.32 5.63 -28.91
C PHE A 108 -20.83 5.75 -28.60
N ASP A 109 -20.16 6.71 -29.23
CA ASP A 109 -18.77 7.07 -28.91
C ASP A 109 -18.73 7.89 -27.61
N MET A 110 -18.18 7.29 -26.55
CA MET A 110 -17.93 7.91 -25.25
C MET A 110 -16.43 8.02 -24.96
N SER A 111 -15.58 8.17 -25.98
CA SER A 111 -14.13 8.30 -25.86
C SER A 111 -13.66 9.45 -24.96
N CYS A 112 -14.52 10.42 -24.66
CA CYS A 112 -14.26 11.44 -23.65
C CYS A 112 -14.14 10.86 -22.22
N ILE A 113 -14.93 9.84 -21.90
CA ILE A 113 -14.87 9.11 -20.62
C ILE A 113 -13.64 8.20 -20.60
N ARG A 114 -13.34 7.51 -21.70
CA ARG A 114 -12.11 6.72 -21.85
C ARG A 114 -10.86 7.49 -21.42
N LYS A 115 -10.74 8.74 -21.89
CA LYS A 115 -9.61 9.62 -21.54
C LYS A 115 -9.55 9.89 -20.04
N GLN A 116 -10.68 9.97 -19.34
CA GLN A 116 -10.70 10.11 -17.89
C GLN A 116 -10.33 8.80 -17.19
N SER A 117 -10.88 7.68 -17.64
CA SER A 117 -10.62 6.35 -17.08
C SER A 117 -9.14 5.98 -17.12
N ILE A 118 -8.41 6.32 -18.19
CA ILE A 118 -6.97 6.02 -18.28
C ILE A 118 -6.10 6.91 -17.37
N MET A 119 -6.60 8.09 -16.99
CA MET A 119 -5.92 8.99 -16.06
C MET A 119 -6.20 8.64 -14.59
N GLU A 120 -7.12 7.72 -14.33
CA GLU A 120 -7.50 7.31 -12.98
C GLU A 120 -6.89 5.93 -12.69
N PRO A 121 -5.96 5.81 -11.72
CA PRO A 121 -5.41 4.52 -11.35
C PRO A 121 -6.49 3.59 -10.79
N LEU A 122 -6.45 2.31 -11.14
CA LEU A 122 -7.37 1.31 -10.57
C LEU A 122 -6.74 0.60 -9.37
N VAL A 123 -7.58 0.21 -8.40
CA VAL A 123 -7.17 -0.61 -7.26
C VAL A 123 -7.78 -2.00 -7.43
N ASP A 124 -6.98 -2.95 -7.92
CA ASP A 124 -7.43 -4.32 -8.11
C ASP A 124 -6.33 -5.37 -7.85
N THR A 125 -6.74 -6.63 -7.74
CA THR A 125 -5.83 -7.76 -7.55
C THR A 125 -5.29 -8.20 -8.89
N VAL A 126 -3.97 -8.20 -9.00
CA VAL A 126 -3.23 -8.60 -10.18
C VAL A 126 -2.75 -10.04 -9.99
N GLU A 127 -2.93 -10.86 -11.01
CA GLU A 127 -2.47 -12.25 -10.98
C GLU A 127 -0.96 -12.34 -11.27
N GLN A 128 -0.29 -13.33 -10.70
CA GLN A 128 1.16 -13.48 -10.85
C GLN A 128 1.59 -13.78 -12.30
N ASN A 129 0.74 -14.47 -13.06
CA ASN A 129 0.94 -14.79 -14.49
C ASN A 129 0.90 -13.54 -15.38
N GLN A 130 0.30 -12.43 -14.95
CA GLN A 130 0.21 -11.18 -15.71
C GLN A 130 1.52 -10.38 -15.64
N ILE A 131 2.41 -10.68 -14.69
CA ILE A 131 3.68 -9.96 -14.55
C ILE A 131 4.61 -10.27 -15.74
N VAL A 132 5.06 -9.21 -16.42
CA VAL A 132 5.93 -9.28 -17.60
C VAL A 132 7.40 -8.95 -17.27
N THR A 133 7.63 -8.11 -16.26
CA THR A 133 8.97 -7.60 -15.93
C THR A 133 9.42 -7.99 -14.52
N ASN A 134 10.70 -7.78 -14.24
CA ASN A 134 11.17 -7.75 -12.86
C ASN A 134 10.44 -6.65 -12.05
N CYS A 135 10.55 -6.73 -10.73
CA CYS A 135 10.11 -5.66 -9.84
C CYS A 135 11.27 -4.71 -9.51
N GLN A 136 10.97 -3.42 -9.39
CA GLN A 136 11.93 -2.41 -8.95
C GLN A 136 11.45 -1.65 -7.72
N LEU A 137 12.34 -1.52 -6.73
CA LEU A 137 12.18 -0.61 -5.60
C LEU A 137 12.27 0.85 -6.08
N LEU A 138 11.23 1.63 -5.81
CA LEU A 138 11.16 3.05 -6.10
C LEU A 138 11.64 3.90 -4.93
N LYS A 139 11.12 3.62 -3.73
CA LYS A 139 11.39 4.42 -2.53
C LYS A 139 11.24 3.54 -1.29
N THR A 140 12.17 3.71 -0.35
CA THR A 140 11.99 3.22 1.03
C THR A 140 11.78 4.40 1.94
N MET A 141 10.85 4.26 2.87
CA MET A 141 10.39 5.27 3.79
C MET A 141 10.56 4.74 5.23
N ASP A 142 11.28 5.50 6.06
CA ASP A 142 11.39 5.25 7.49
C ASP A 142 10.29 6.05 8.19
N ILE A 143 9.20 5.36 8.55
CA ILE A 143 7.97 5.98 9.05
C ILE A 143 8.25 6.75 10.34
N SER A 144 9.23 6.32 11.13
CA SER A 144 9.60 6.98 12.38
C SER A 144 10.31 8.33 12.19
N LYS A 145 10.81 8.62 10.98
CA LYS A 145 11.57 9.85 10.66
C LYS A 145 10.95 10.68 9.54
N MET A 146 9.81 10.26 9.00
CA MET A 146 9.17 10.96 7.89
C MET A 146 8.60 12.31 8.32
N THR A 147 8.77 13.29 7.45
CA THR A 147 8.10 14.59 7.50
C THR A 147 7.06 14.67 6.38
N ALA A 148 6.14 15.64 6.46
CA ALA A 148 5.11 15.83 5.44
C ALA A 148 5.67 16.05 4.01
N GLY A 149 6.91 16.55 3.89
CA GLY A 149 7.58 16.73 2.59
C GLY A 149 8.07 15.43 1.96
N ASP A 150 8.35 14.39 2.76
CA ASP A 150 8.93 13.13 2.29
C ASP A 150 7.93 12.25 1.51
N ALA A 151 6.63 12.57 1.62
CA ALA A 151 5.57 11.96 0.84
C ALA A 151 5.59 12.37 -0.65
N SER A 152 6.27 13.48 -0.99
CA SER A 152 6.48 13.91 -2.37
C SER A 152 7.85 13.45 -2.86
N PHE A 153 7.89 12.60 -3.88
CA PHE A 153 9.16 12.07 -4.39
C PHE A 153 9.15 11.89 -5.91
N THR A 154 10.34 11.82 -6.47
CA THR A 154 10.58 11.39 -7.85
C THR A 154 11.61 10.27 -7.83
N ALA A 155 11.28 9.13 -8.42
CA ALA A 155 12.13 7.96 -8.46
C ALA A 155 12.33 7.50 -9.91
N PRO A 156 13.57 7.33 -10.39
CA PRO A 156 13.83 6.68 -11.67
C PRO A 156 13.57 5.18 -11.57
N PHE A 157 13.11 4.58 -12.66
CA PHE A 157 12.93 3.14 -12.79
C PHE A 157 13.45 2.60 -14.12
N LYS A 158 13.70 1.29 -14.13
CA LYS A 158 14.14 0.42 -15.21
C LYS A 158 13.55 -0.97 -14.97
N LEU A 159 12.48 -1.27 -15.69
CA LEU A 159 11.81 -2.57 -15.67
C LEU A 159 12.29 -3.39 -16.87
N VAL A 160 12.94 -4.52 -16.61
CA VAL A 160 13.47 -5.46 -17.60
C VAL A 160 12.45 -6.58 -17.82
N ALA A 161 12.07 -6.83 -19.06
CA ALA A 161 11.16 -7.90 -19.43
C ALA A 161 11.76 -9.28 -19.14
N GLU A 162 11.01 -10.10 -18.42
CA GLU A 162 11.35 -11.49 -18.11
C GLU A 162 10.88 -12.45 -19.22
N ARG A 163 9.93 -12.01 -20.07
CA ARG A 163 9.39 -12.74 -21.22
C ARG A 163 9.00 -11.81 -22.37
N ASP A 164 8.83 -12.36 -23.56
CA ASP A 164 8.25 -11.66 -24.71
C ASP A 164 6.74 -11.48 -24.47
N ASP A 165 6.26 -10.23 -24.44
CA ASP A 165 4.84 -9.94 -24.19
C ASP A 165 4.45 -8.49 -24.53
N TYR A 166 3.22 -8.10 -24.18
CA TYR A 166 2.71 -6.73 -24.23
C TYR A 166 2.57 -6.13 -22.83
N ILE A 167 3.03 -4.89 -22.66
CA ILE A 167 2.80 -4.11 -21.44
C ILE A 167 1.59 -3.20 -21.65
N HIS A 168 0.55 -3.42 -20.85
CA HIS A 168 -0.68 -2.64 -20.84
C HIS A 168 -0.73 -1.64 -19.68
N ALA A 169 -0.13 -1.99 -18.55
CA ALA A 169 -0.12 -1.17 -17.35
C ALA A 169 1.16 -1.36 -16.52
N LEU A 170 1.44 -0.38 -15.67
CA LEU A 170 2.40 -0.53 -14.58
C LEU A 170 1.64 -0.76 -13.27
N VAL A 171 2.14 -1.69 -12.47
CA VAL A 171 1.55 -2.04 -11.17
C VAL A 171 2.48 -1.58 -10.08
N ALA A 172 1.93 -0.78 -9.17
CA ALA A 172 2.63 -0.31 -8.00
C ALA A 172 2.04 -0.97 -6.76
N TYR A 173 2.92 -1.45 -5.88
CA TYR A 173 2.57 -2.13 -4.64
C TYR A 173 3.62 -1.82 -3.58
N PHE A 174 3.34 -2.16 -2.32
CA PHE A 174 4.23 -1.87 -1.22
C PHE A 174 4.46 -3.07 -0.29
N ASP A 175 5.60 -3.03 0.39
CA ASP A 175 5.96 -3.92 1.47
C ASP A 175 6.08 -3.10 2.76
N VAL A 176 5.60 -3.67 3.86
CA VAL A 176 5.80 -3.12 5.21
C VAL A 176 6.68 -4.05 6.01
N SER A 177 7.56 -3.46 6.82
CA SER A 177 8.48 -4.21 7.69
C SER A 177 8.43 -3.65 9.10
N PHE A 178 8.51 -4.57 10.06
CA PHE A 178 8.58 -4.35 11.50
C PHE A 178 9.98 -4.75 11.96
N THR A 179 10.96 -3.87 11.76
CA THR A 179 12.37 -4.14 12.05
C THR A 179 12.75 -3.93 13.51
N LYS A 180 11.87 -3.26 14.28
CA LYS A 180 12.05 -3.02 15.72
C LYS A 180 11.42 -4.10 16.61
N CYS A 181 10.84 -5.14 16.03
CA CYS A 181 10.33 -6.30 16.78
C CYS A 181 11.43 -7.35 17.01
N HIS A 182 11.26 -8.21 18.03
CA HIS A 182 12.21 -9.30 18.35
C HIS A 182 12.40 -10.31 17.21
N LYS A 183 11.40 -10.40 16.31
CA LYS A 183 11.45 -11.16 15.06
C LYS A 183 11.20 -10.21 13.90
N LEU A 184 11.95 -10.36 12.81
CA LEU A 184 11.67 -9.64 11.58
C LEU A 184 10.28 -10.06 11.08
N MET A 185 9.33 -9.12 11.13
CA MET A 185 7.98 -9.32 10.63
C MET A 185 7.71 -8.32 9.53
N GLY A 186 6.74 -8.64 8.68
CA GLY A 186 6.37 -7.82 7.54
C GLY A 186 5.42 -8.56 6.63
N PHE A 187 4.80 -7.82 5.73
CA PHE A 187 4.02 -8.40 4.65
C PHE A 187 4.17 -7.56 3.39
N SER A 188 3.91 -8.20 2.26
CA SER A 188 3.95 -7.59 0.94
C SER A 188 2.54 -7.57 0.37
N THR A 189 2.18 -6.45 -0.24
CA THR A 189 0.95 -6.32 -1.04
C THR A 189 1.19 -6.67 -2.51
N GLY A 190 2.38 -7.17 -2.87
CA GLY A 190 2.73 -7.47 -4.24
C GLY A 190 1.94 -8.63 -4.85
N PRO A 191 1.81 -8.70 -6.19
CA PRO A 191 1.07 -9.76 -6.89
C PRO A 191 1.63 -11.18 -6.68
N LYS A 192 2.89 -11.29 -6.25
CA LYS A 192 3.55 -12.58 -5.92
C LYS A 192 3.23 -13.06 -4.49
N SER A 193 2.54 -12.25 -3.70
CA SER A 193 2.23 -12.48 -2.29
C SER A 193 0.74 -12.78 -2.12
N ARG A 194 0.33 -13.24 -0.93
CA ARG A 194 -1.09 -13.45 -0.61
C ARG A 194 -1.85 -12.13 -0.76
N ALA A 195 -2.98 -12.17 -1.46
CA ALA A 195 -3.82 -10.99 -1.65
C ALA A 195 -4.22 -10.37 -0.31
N THR A 196 -4.15 -9.04 -0.26
CA THR A 196 -4.55 -8.21 0.89
C THR A 196 -5.70 -7.30 0.49
N HIS A 197 -6.37 -6.66 1.45
CA HIS A 197 -7.46 -5.73 1.15
C HIS A 197 -6.98 -4.49 0.36
N TRP A 198 -5.70 -4.11 0.48
CA TRP A 198 -5.11 -3.01 -0.30
C TRP A 198 -4.99 -3.31 -1.79
N LYS A 199 -4.99 -4.60 -2.16
CA LYS A 199 -4.74 -5.07 -3.53
C LYS A 199 -3.48 -4.41 -4.12
N GLN A 200 -3.49 -4.01 -5.40
CA GLN A 200 -2.42 -3.25 -6.03
C GLN A 200 -2.98 -2.05 -6.81
N THR A 201 -2.13 -1.06 -7.08
CA THR A 201 -2.51 0.08 -7.93
C THR A 201 -2.02 -0.12 -9.35
N VAL A 202 -2.96 -0.13 -10.28
CA VAL A 202 -2.75 -0.35 -11.72
C VAL A 202 -2.81 0.99 -12.44
N LEU A 203 -1.73 1.32 -13.14
CA LEU A 203 -1.52 2.54 -13.93
C LEU A 203 -1.53 2.16 -15.42
N TYR A 204 -2.68 2.20 -16.07
CA TYR A 204 -2.80 1.87 -17.48
C TYR A 204 -2.07 2.86 -18.38
N LEU A 205 -1.31 2.32 -19.33
CA LEU A 205 -0.61 3.11 -20.32
C LEU A 205 -1.53 3.43 -21.50
N GLU A 206 -1.44 4.66 -22.01
CA GLU A 206 -2.08 5.03 -23.28
C GLU A 206 -1.60 4.13 -24.43
N ASP A 207 -0.29 3.91 -24.53
CA ASP A 207 0.32 3.04 -25.53
C ASP A 207 0.42 1.61 -25.01
N VAL A 208 0.11 0.63 -25.86
CA VAL A 208 0.45 -0.78 -25.58
C VAL A 208 1.87 -1.03 -26.06
N LEU A 209 2.76 -1.44 -25.16
CA LEU A 209 4.18 -1.59 -25.48
C LEU A 209 4.50 -3.05 -25.77
N SER A 210 4.84 -3.38 -27.01
CA SER A 210 5.39 -4.70 -27.35
C SER A 210 6.85 -4.78 -26.88
N ILE A 211 7.15 -5.72 -26.00
CA ILE A 211 8.47 -5.86 -25.39
C ILE A 211 8.98 -7.28 -25.52
N CYS A 212 10.28 -7.43 -25.77
CA CYS A 212 10.93 -8.73 -25.74
C CYS A 212 11.71 -8.96 -24.44
N GLN A 213 11.88 -10.22 -24.07
CA GLN A 213 12.73 -10.67 -22.98
C GLN A 213 14.11 -10.01 -23.05
N GLY A 214 14.54 -9.43 -21.93
CA GLY A 214 15.80 -8.70 -21.79
C GLY A 214 15.76 -7.23 -22.22
N GLU A 215 14.71 -6.78 -22.92
CA GLU A 215 14.48 -5.35 -23.16
C GLU A 215 14.00 -4.66 -21.90
N ALA A 216 14.09 -3.33 -21.86
CA ALA A 216 13.76 -2.57 -20.66
C ALA A 216 12.95 -1.30 -20.94
N VAL A 217 11.92 -1.09 -20.14
CA VAL A 217 11.21 0.19 -20.02
C VAL A 217 11.93 1.02 -18.97
N ILE A 218 12.36 2.22 -19.34
CA ILE A 218 13.09 3.14 -18.45
C ILE A 218 12.25 4.39 -18.26
N GLY A 219 12.27 4.96 -17.07
CA GLY A 219 11.43 6.10 -16.79
C GLY A 219 11.65 6.76 -15.44
N THR A 220 10.73 7.65 -15.11
CA THR A 220 10.65 8.31 -13.81
C THR A 220 9.20 8.34 -13.36
N LEU A 221 8.94 7.93 -12.12
CA LEU A 221 7.67 8.10 -11.44
C LEU A 221 7.80 9.26 -10.45
N THR A 222 6.97 10.28 -10.62
CA THR A 222 6.84 11.39 -9.67
C THR A 222 5.49 11.29 -9.00
N VAL A 223 5.48 11.43 -7.67
CA VAL A 223 4.26 11.40 -6.87
C VAL A 223 4.25 12.61 -5.95
N ALA A 224 3.13 13.33 -5.91
CA ALA A 224 2.96 14.50 -5.05
C ALA A 224 1.48 14.73 -4.68
N PRO A 225 1.18 15.32 -3.51
CA PRO A 225 -0.15 15.81 -3.19
C PRO A 225 -0.62 16.86 -4.20
N ASN A 226 -1.91 16.85 -4.53
CA ASN A 226 -2.48 17.82 -5.45
C ASN A 226 -2.55 19.22 -4.81
N LYS A 227 -2.29 20.25 -5.61
CA LYS A 227 -2.25 21.66 -5.14
C LYS A 227 -3.61 22.22 -4.72
N LYS A 228 -4.71 21.73 -5.31
CA LYS A 228 -6.08 22.22 -5.03
C LYS A 228 -6.73 21.43 -3.91
N ASN A 229 -6.65 20.11 -3.97
CA ASN A 229 -7.15 19.21 -2.93
C ASN A 229 -6.00 18.34 -2.43
N PRO A 230 -5.35 18.65 -1.30
CA PRO A 230 -4.24 17.86 -0.77
C PRO A 230 -4.59 16.40 -0.44
N ARG A 231 -5.89 16.03 -0.45
CA ARG A 231 -6.31 14.62 -0.36
C ARG A 231 -6.02 13.87 -1.66
N ASP A 232 -6.17 14.51 -2.82
CA ASP A 232 -5.87 13.88 -4.10
C ASP A 232 -4.35 13.74 -4.27
N VAL A 233 -3.93 12.67 -4.96
CA VAL A 233 -2.53 12.43 -5.30
C VAL A 233 -2.35 12.56 -6.80
N ASP A 234 -1.46 13.45 -7.22
CA ASP A 234 -1.03 13.58 -8.60
C ASP A 234 0.19 12.68 -8.84
N ILE A 235 0.09 11.81 -9.86
CA ILE A 235 1.17 10.92 -10.28
C ILE A 235 1.58 11.31 -11.70
N THR A 236 2.87 11.55 -11.93
CA THR A 236 3.42 11.78 -13.26
C THR A 236 4.34 10.63 -13.62
N LEU A 237 4.00 9.91 -14.68
CA LEU A 237 4.79 8.81 -15.20
C LEU A 237 5.45 9.25 -16.50
N LYS A 238 6.79 9.24 -16.52
CA LYS A 238 7.55 9.33 -17.77
C LYS A 238 8.12 7.97 -18.05
N TYR A 239 7.92 7.45 -19.25
CA TYR A 239 8.47 6.17 -19.66
C TYR A 239 8.97 6.24 -21.10
N SER A 240 9.99 5.45 -21.38
CA SER A 240 10.48 5.20 -22.72
C SER A 240 10.88 3.73 -22.87
N LEU A 241 10.60 3.21 -24.05
CA LEU A 241 11.03 1.90 -24.52
C LEU A 241 11.68 2.08 -25.88
N ASN A 242 12.86 1.53 -26.05
CA ASN A 242 13.54 1.42 -27.33
C ASN A 242 13.85 -0.05 -27.58
N GLY A 243 12.80 -0.81 -27.90
CA GLY A 243 12.85 -2.25 -28.15
C GLY A 243 12.99 -2.56 -29.64
N ARG A 244 13.09 -3.85 -29.96
CA ARG A 244 13.21 -4.35 -31.34
C ARG A 244 11.96 -4.10 -32.18
N HIS A 245 10.78 -4.20 -31.55
CA HIS A 245 9.49 -4.12 -32.24
C HIS A 245 8.67 -2.88 -31.86
N CYS A 246 9.07 -2.15 -30.82
CA CYS A 246 8.36 -0.97 -30.34
C CYS A 246 9.36 0.10 -29.90
N GLN A 247 9.14 1.33 -30.35
CA GLN A 247 9.80 2.52 -29.82
C GLN A 247 8.73 3.48 -29.35
N ALA A 248 8.71 3.77 -28.05
CA ALA A 248 7.72 4.65 -27.43
C ALA A 248 8.40 5.54 -26.39
N SER A 249 7.91 6.76 -26.27
CA SER A 249 8.34 7.70 -25.23
C SER A 249 7.19 8.64 -24.91
N ARG A 250 6.71 8.61 -23.66
CA ARG A 250 5.53 9.37 -23.26
C ARG A 250 5.65 9.87 -21.83
N THR A 251 4.99 10.99 -21.58
CA THR A 251 4.68 11.48 -20.24
C THR A 251 3.16 11.39 -20.04
N GLN A 252 2.73 10.63 -19.05
CA GLN A 252 1.32 10.46 -18.68
C GLN A 252 1.09 10.99 -17.27
N TYR A 253 -0.09 11.57 -17.07
CA TYR A 253 -0.51 12.15 -15.80
C TYR A 253 -1.71 11.37 -15.28
N TYR A 254 -1.66 11.01 -14.01
CA TYR A 254 -2.74 10.36 -13.30
C TYR A 254 -3.14 11.17 -12.08
N ARG A 255 -4.40 11.03 -11.68
CA ARG A 255 -4.91 11.58 -10.43
C ARG A 255 -5.69 10.52 -9.68
N MET A 256 -5.23 10.20 -8.48
CA MET A 256 -5.97 9.37 -7.53
C MET A 256 -6.76 10.30 -6.60
N ARG A 257 -8.08 10.13 -6.54
CA ARG A 257 -9.00 10.95 -5.74
C ARG A 257 -9.37 10.22 -4.44
#